data_AF-A0A022MJR7-F1
#
_entry.id   AF-A0A022MJR7-F1
#
_cell.length_a   1.000
_cell.length_b   1.000
_cell.length_c   1.000
_cell.angle_alpha   90.00
_cell.angle_beta   90.00
_cell.angle_gamma   90.00
#
_symmetry.space_group_name_H-M   'P 1'
#
loop_
_entity.id
_entity.type
_entity.pdbx_description
1 polymer ?
#
loop_
_entity_poly.entity_id
_entity_poly.type
_entity_poly.pdbx_seq_one_letter_code
_entity_poly.pdbx_strand_id
1 'polypeptide(L)'
;MPLALYPLALAVFAMGTSEFMLAGLLPGIAAGLDVGTGTAGALTSAFAAGMAVGAPLMAALARNRPGQSGLLVFVLVFAAAHVVGALTPSFAVLCATRVVAAFANAGFLAVAVTTAAALAGPDRRGRALAVLLSGTTVATVAGVPGGALLGTLLGWRAVFWAVAALCLPAALGILK
;
A
#
# COMPACT_ATOMS: atom_id res chain seq x y z
N MET A 1 19.49 9.97 -10.82
CA MET A 1 19.13 9.08 -9.70
C MET A 1 19.01 7.66 -10.24
N PRO A 2 19.30 6.60 -9.46
CA PRO A 2 19.15 5.23 -9.93
C PRO A 2 17.73 4.96 -10.42
N LEU A 3 17.57 4.37 -11.61
CA LEU A 3 16.26 4.09 -12.20
C LEU A 3 15.43 3.12 -11.34
N ALA A 4 16.09 2.24 -10.59
CA ALA A 4 15.46 1.32 -9.65
C ALA A 4 14.69 2.00 -8.50
N LEU A 5 14.86 3.32 -8.27
CA LEU A 5 14.07 4.04 -7.26
C LEU A 5 12.62 4.31 -7.70
N TYR A 6 12.35 4.43 -8.99
CA TYR A 6 11.01 4.79 -9.48
C TYR A 6 9.98 3.66 -9.31
N PRO A 7 10.31 2.38 -9.55
CA PRO A 7 9.43 1.27 -9.19
C PRO A 7 9.11 1.20 -7.68
N LEU A 8 10.09 1.52 -6.83
CA LEU A 8 9.87 1.59 -5.38
C LEU A 8 8.93 2.74 -5.02
N ALA A 9 9.14 3.92 -5.60
CA ALA A 9 8.24 5.07 -5.42
C ALA A 9 6.82 4.77 -5.92
N LEU A 10 6.68 4.01 -7.02
CA LEU A 10 5.38 3.57 -7.54
C LEU A 10 4.67 2.59 -6.59
N ALA A 11 5.40 1.68 -5.96
CA ALA A 11 4.85 0.82 -4.91
C ALA A 11 4.39 1.65 -3.69
N VAL A 12 5.22 2.60 -3.23
CA VAL A 12 4.83 3.52 -2.14
C VAL A 12 3.59 4.32 -2.52
N PHE A 13 3.48 4.76 -3.77
CA PHE A 13 2.28 5.43 -4.29
C PHE A 13 1.04 4.54 -4.22
N ALA A 14 1.12 3.29 -4.70
CA ALA A 14 -0.01 2.35 -4.64
C ALA A 14 -0.43 2.06 -3.19
N MET A 15 0.55 1.85 -2.31
CA MET A 15 0.35 1.57 -0.90
C MET A 15 -0.28 2.77 -0.15
N GLY A 16 0.28 3.97 -0.34
CA GLY A 16 -0.29 5.20 0.23
C GLY A 16 -1.68 5.51 -0.32
N THR A 17 -1.94 5.24 -1.60
CA THR A 17 -3.27 5.43 -2.20
C THR A 17 -4.29 4.56 -1.49
N SER A 18 -3.99 3.27 -1.31
CA SER A 18 -4.85 2.33 -0.58
C SER A 18 -5.09 2.71 0.88
N GLU A 19 -4.05 3.21 1.56
CA GLU A 19 -4.13 3.58 2.97
C GLU A 19 -5.17 4.68 3.19
N PHE A 20 -5.13 5.72 2.36
CA PHE A 20 -5.89 6.95 2.58
C PHE A 20 -7.19 7.04 1.77
N MET A 21 -7.30 6.37 0.61
CA MET A 21 -8.50 6.47 -0.25
C MET A 21 -9.77 5.95 0.42
N LEU A 22 -9.63 5.08 1.43
CA LEU A 22 -10.75 4.39 2.08
C LEU A 22 -11.78 5.36 2.66
N ALA A 23 -11.35 6.53 3.15
CA ALA A 23 -12.24 7.55 3.71
C ALA A 23 -13.31 7.99 2.70
N GLY A 24 -12.95 8.12 1.41
CA GLY A 24 -13.89 8.47 0.35
C GLY A 24 -14.77 7.31 -0.12
N LEU A 25 -14.46 6.07 0.29
CA LEU A 25 -15.17 4.86 -0.12
C LEU A 25 -16.15 4.34 0.93
N LEU A 26 -16.08 4.85 2.17
CA LEU A 26 -16.86 4.32 3.30
C LEU A 26 -18.36 4.21 3.03
N PRO A 27 -19.05 5.22 2.43
CA PRO A 27 -20.48 5.09 2.14
C PRO A 27 -20.78 3.96 1.14
N GLY A 28 -19.95 3.83 0.11
CA GLY A 28 -20.09 2.77 -0.90
C GLY A 28 -19.82 1.37 -0.35
N ILE A 29 -18.82 1.24 0.53
CA ILE A 29 -18.50 -0.03 1.21
C ILE A 29 -19.63 -0.41 2.18
N ALA A 30 -20.12 0.57 2.96
CA ALA A 30 -21.21 0.39 3.90
C ALA A 30 -22.47 -0.15 3.20
N ALA A 31 -22.89 0.51 2.11
CA ALA A 31 -24.02 0.06 1.31
C ALA A 31 -23.77 -1.30 0.65
N GLY A 32 -22.56 -1.53 0.11
CA GLY A 32 -22.25 -2.77 -0.61
C GLY A 32 -22.08 -4.01 0.25
N LEU A 33 -21.88 -3.86 1.57
CA LEU A 33 -21.70 -4.96 2.52
C LEU A 33 -22.78 -5.00 3.61
N ASP A 34 -23.82 -4.15 3.48
CA ASP A 34 -24.92 -4.02 4.43
C ASP A 34 -24.46 -3.79 5.88
N VAL A 35 -23.54 -2.83 6.05
CA VAL A 35 -23.05 -2.39 7.37
C VAL A 35 -23.21 -0.90 7.54
N GLY A 36 -23.24 -0.41 8.79
CA GLY A 36 -23.24 1.02 9.07
C GLY A 36 -21.95 1.70 8.60
N THR A 37 -22.04 2.98 8.20
CA THR A 37 -20.87 3.80 7.81
C THR A 37 -19.84 3.91 8.94
N GLY A 38 -20.29 4.01 10.19
CA GLY A 38 -19.42 3.96 11.37
C GLY A 38 -18.65 2.64 11.47
N THR A 39 -19.31 1.51 11.20
CA THR A 39 -18.67 0.18 11.14
C THR A 39 -17.67 0.11 9.99
N ALA A 40 -18.00 0.63 8.82
CA ALA A 40 -17.07 0.69 7.68
C ALA A 40 -15.78 1.45 8.02
N GLY A 41 -15.85 2.47 8.88
CA GLY A 41 -14.69 3.18 9.42
C GLY A 41 -13.67 2.28 10.12
N ALA A 42 -14.08 1.12 10.66
CA ALA A 42 -13.18 0.15 11.28
C ALA A 42 -12.16 -0.43 10.29
N LEU A 43 -12.40 -0.35 8.97
CA LEU A 43 -11.41 -0.75 7.96
C LEU A 43 -10.16 0.14 7.98
N THR A 44 -10.34 1.44 8.22
CA THR A 44 -9.23 2.38 8.40
C THR A 44 -8.50 2.08 9.71
N SER A 45 -9.24 1.82 10.78
CA SER A 45 -8.67 1.43 12.07
C SER A 45 -7.90 0.10 11.99
N ALA A 46 -8.39 -0.88 11.26
CA ALA A 46 -7.74 -2.17 11.07
C ALA A 46 -6.41 -2.02 10.32
N PHE A 47 -6.37 -1.19 9.28
CA PHE A 47 -5.12 -0.85 8.60
C PHE A 47 -4.15 -0.13 9.55
N ALA A 48 -4.62 0.87 10.29
CA ALA A 48 -3.79 1.62 11.24
C ALA A 48 -3.22 0.73 12.37
N ALA A 49 -4.04 -0.17 12.92
CA ALA A 49 -3.60 -1.16 13.92
C ALA A 49 -2.57 -2.13 13.31
N GLY A 50 -2.81 -2.60 12.09
CA GLY A 50 -1.86 -3.42 11.34
C GLY A 50 -0.53 -2.69 11.09
N MET A 51 -0.54 -1.39 10.79
CA MET A 51 0.67 -0.58 10.63
C MET A 51 1.40 -0.38 11.97
N ALA A 52 0.66 -0.07 13.04
CA ALA A 52 1.21 0.16 14.37
C ALA A 52 1.97 -1.07 14.91
N VAL A 53 1.44 -2.26 14.65
CA VAL A 53 2.07 -3.54 15.02
C VAL A 53 3.09 -4.00 13.97
N GLY A 54 2.76 -3.83 12.69
CA GLY A 54 3.56 -4.30 11.56
C GLY A 54 4.89 -3.56 11.43
N ALA A 55 4.93 -2.24 11.64
CA ALA A 55 6.15 -1.46 11.53
C ALA A 55 7.29 -1.94 12.45
N PRO A 56 7.10 -2.09 13.78
CA PRO A 56 8.16 -2.59 14.66
C PRO A 56 8.53 -4.05 14.37
N LEU A 57 7.56 -4.91 14.08
CA LEU A 57 7.81 -6.32 13.76
C LEU A 57 8.62 -6.47 12.47
N MET A 58 8.23 -5.76 11.42
CA MET A 58 8.92 -5.81 10.15
C MET A 58 10.30 -5.14 10.22
N ALA A 59 10.46 -4.06 10.99
CA ALA A 59 11.78 -3.49 11.27
C ALA A 59 12.71 -4.50 11.97
N ALA A 60 12.18 -5.27 12.93
CA ALA A 60 12.95 -6.32 13.60
C ALA A 60 13.33 -7.47 12.65
N LEU A 61 12.40 -7.90 11.78
CA LEU A 61 12.66 -8.93 10.76
C LEU A 61 13.68 -8.47 9.72
N ALA A 62 13.58 -7.21 9.27
CA ALA A 62 14.47 -6.63 8.27
C ALA A 62 15.93 -6.54 8.76
N ARG A 63 16.17 -6.34 10.06
CA ARG A 63 17.51 -6.35 10.65
C ARG A 63 18.26 -7.67 10.40
N ASN A 64 17.55 -8.79 10.42
CA ASN A 64 18.13 -10.12 10.31
C ASN A 64 18.18 -10.65 8.87
N ARG A 65 17.49 -9.99 7.92
CA ARG A 65 17.48 -10.35 6.51
C ARG A 65 17.57 -9.10 5.63
N PRO A 66 18.78 -8.55 5.41
CA PRO A 66 19.01 -7.30 4.66
C PRO A 66 18.81 -7.42 3.14
N GLY A 67 17.89 -8.28 2.67
CA GLY A 67 17.74 -8.63 1.26
C GLY A 67 16.62 -7.89 0.53
N GLN A 68 16.90 -7.50 -0.72
CA GLN A 68 15.93 -6.95 -1.69
C GLN A 68 14.82 -7.95 -2.07
N SER A 69 15.01 -9.25 -1.82
CA SER A 69 14.04 -10.30 -2.15
C SER A 69 12.69 -10.13 -1.44
N GLY A 70 12.65 -9.45 -0.29
CA GLY A 70 11.40 -9.16 0.42
C GLY A 70 10.49 -8.16 -0.30
N LEU A 71 11.05 -7.24 -1.10
CA LEU A 71 10.27 -6.17 -1.74
C LEU A 71 9.20 -6.71 -2.67
N LEU A 72 9.57 -7.67 -3.53
CA LEU A 72 8.62 -8.32 -4.44
C LEU A 72 7.53 -9.06 -3.66
N VAL A 73 7.90 -9.81 -2.62
CA VAL A 73 6.94 -10.55 -1.79
C VAL A 73 5.92 -9.60 -1.16
N PHE A 74 6.36 -8.48 -0.60
CA PHE A 74 5.44 -7.52 0.00
C PHE A 74 4.50 -6.90 -1.03
N VAL A 75 4.99 -6.53 -2.22
CA VAL A 75 4.12 -6.01 -3.30
C VAL A 75 3.11 -7.05 -3.75
N LEU A 76 3.50 -8.32 -3.90
CA LEU A 76 2.60 -9.40 -4.29
C LEU A 76 1.55 -9.71 -3.22
N VAL A 77 1.94 -9.78 -1.94
CA VAL A 77 1.01 -9.97 -0.82
C VAL A 77 0.03 -8.80 -0.74
N PHE A 78 0.51 -7.57 -0.91
CA PHE A 78 -0.33 -6.38 -0.92
C PHE A 78 -1.34 -6.42 -2.08
N ALA A 79 -0.89 -6.77 -3.30
CA ALA A 79 -1.77 -6.93 -4.45
C ALA A 79 -2.82 -8.02 -4.22
N ALA A 80 -2.42 -9.19 -3.70
CA ALA A 80 -3.33 -10.28 -3.38
C ALA A 80 -4.38 -9.88 -2.34
N ALA A 81 -3.99 -9.16 -1.29
CA ALA A 81 -4.92 -8.64 -0.29
C ALA A 81 -5.99 -7.72 -0.91
N HIS A 82 -5.61 -6.91 -1.91
CA HIS A 82 -6.54 -6.06 -2.65
C HIS A 82 -7.44 -6.84 -3.59
N VAL A 83 -6.94 -7.87 -4.27
CA VAL A 83 -7.76 -8.78 -5.09
C VAL A 83 -8.80 -9.47 -4.22
N VAL A 84 -8.41 -10.01 -3.06
CA VAL A 84 -9.35 -10.61 -2.10
C VAL A 84 -10.34 -9.57 -1.60
N GLY A 85 -9.89 -8.35 -1.28
CA GLY A 85 -10.77 -7.24 -0.89
C GLY A 85 -11.78 -6.83 -1.98
N ALA A 86 -11.37 -6.90 -3.25
CA ALA A 86 -12.23 -6.60 -4.39
C ALA A 86 -13.22 -7.74 -4.73
N LEU A 87 -12.99 -8.95 -4.23
CA LEU A 87 -13.80 -10.13 -4.48
C LEU A 87 -14.68 -10.52 -3.29
N THR A 88 -14.30 -10.17 -2.07
CA THR A 88 -15.03 -10.59 -0.86
C THR A 88 -16.41 -9.93 -0.75
N PRO A 89 -17.46 -10.69 -0.37
CA PRO A 89 -18.73 -10.15 0.10
C PRO A 89 -18.78 -9.98 1.63
N SER A 90 -17.70 -10.30 2.35
CA SER A 90 -17.64 -10.28 3.82
C SER A 90 -16.84 -9.10 4.34
N PHE A 91 -17.45 -8.32 5.23
CA PHE A 91 -16.80 -7.22 5.95
C PHE A 91 -15.62 -7.71 6.81
N ALA A 92 -15.76 -8.85 7.49
CA ALA A 92 -14.70 -9.41 8.32
C ALA A 92 -13.46 -9.79 7.49
N VAL A 93 -13.67 -10.40 6.31
CA VAL A 93 -12.59 -10.71 5.37
C VAL A 93 -11.94 -9.42 4.86
N LEU A 94 -12.74 -8.39 4.56
CA LEU A 94 -12.20 -7.09 4.14
C LEU A 94 -11.36 -6.45 5.26
N CYS A 95 -11.79 -6.51 6.52
CA CYS A 95 -10.97 -6.09 7.67
C CYS A 95 -9.64 -6.86 7.73
N ALA A 96 -9.68 -8.18 7.58
CA ALA A 96 -8.47 -9.01 7.59
C ALA A 96 -7.50 -8.62 6.46
N THR A 97 -8.00 -8.37 5.25
CA THR A 97 -7.15 -7.94 4.14
C THR A 97 -6.55 -6.56 4.37
N ARG A 98 -7.23 -5.64 5.08
CA ARG A 98 -6.65 -4.37 5.53
C ARG A 98 -5.46 -4.57 6.45
N VAL A 99 -5.57 -5.48 7.41
CA VAL A 99 -4.45 -5.81 8.32
C VAL A 99 -3.29 -6.40 7.51
N VAL A 100 -3.55 -7.39 6.65
CA VAL A 100 -2.50 -8.01 5.81
C VAL A 100 -1.81 -6.97 4.91
N ALA A 101 -2.58 -6.09 4.27
CA ALA A 101 -2.05 -5.01 3.45
C ALA A 101 -1.19 -4.05 4.26
N ALA A 102 -1.56 -3.74 5.50
CA ALA A 102 -0.78 -2.90 6.40
C ALA A 102 0.57 -3.55 6.77
N PHE A 103 0.58 -4.85 7.07
CA PHE A 103 1.85 -5.58 7.29
C PHE A 103 2.75 -5.58 6.07
N ALA A 104 2.17 -5.80 4.87
CA ALA A 104 2.91 -5.74 3.63
C ALA A 104 3.48 -4.34 3.34
N ASN A 105 2.69 -3.29 3.58
CA ASN A 105 3.13 -1.89 3.46
C ASN A 105 4.28 -1.56 4.43
N ALA A 106 4.11 -1.89 5.71
CA ALA A 106 5.14 -1.67 6.72
C ALA A 106 6.45 -2.40 6.41
N GLY A 107 6.35 -3.67 5.98
CA GLY A 107 7.51 -4.47 5.58
C GLY A 107 8.20 -3.95 4.33
N PHE A 108 7.40 -3.58 3.33
CA PHE A 108 7.93 -2.97 2.12
C PHE A 108 8.70 -1.70 2.43
N LEU A 109 8.12 -0.78 3.21
CA LEU A 109 8.76 0.50 3.50
C LEU A 109 10.05 0.33 4.30
N ALA A 110 10.09 -0.60 5.27
CA ALA A 110 11.29 -0.90 6.05
C ALA A 110 12.47 -1.34 5.16
N VAL A 111 12.20 -2.20 4.18
CA VAL A 111 13.23 -2.68 3.23
C VAL A 111 13.51 -1.65 2.12
N ALA A 112 12.50 -0.92 1.66
CA ALA A 112 12.64 0.04 0.56
C ALA A 112 13.50 1.25 0.95
N VAL A 113 13.36 1.75 2.19
CA VAL A 113 14.17 2.88 2.69
C VAL A 113 15.65 2.52 2.72
N THR A 114 15.99 1.34 3.24
CA THR A 114 17.38 0.87 3.30
C THR A 114 17.94 0.58 1.91
N THR A 115 17.14 -0.04 1.04
CA THR A 115 17.48 -0.31 -0.36
C THR A 115 17.73 0.99 -1.14
N ALA A 116 16.84 1.98 -1.01
CA ALA A 116 16.96 3.27 -1.68
C ALA A 116 18.22 4.04 -1.24
N ALA A 117 18.51 4.04 0.06
CA ALA A 117 19.71 4.66 0.60
C ALA A 117 21.00 3.98 0.11
N ALA A 118 20.99 2.65 -0.01
CA ALA A 118 22.12 1.89 -0.53
C ALA A 118 22.37 2.14 -2.03
N LEU A 119 21.31 2.13 -2.85
CA LEU A 119 21.39 2.34 -4.30
C LEU A 119 21.97 3.71 -4.69
N ALA A 120 21.72 4.74 -3.90
CA ALA A 120 22.12 6.10 -4.24
C ALA A 120 23.55 6.47 -3.81
N GLY A 121 24.11 5.74 -2.84
CA GLY A 121 25.37 6.07 -2.18
C GLY A 121 25.21 7.13 -1.07
N PRO A 122 26.24 7.31 -0.22
CA PRO A 122 26.18 8.16 0.98
C PRO A 122 25.79 9.62 0.70
N ASP A 123 26.31 10.22 -0.37
CA ASP A 123 26.11 11.65 -0.67
C ASP A 123 24.71 11.98 -1.21
N ARG A 124 23.93 10.96 -1.59
CA ARG A 124 22.62 11.13 -2.24
C ARG A 124 21.47 10.44 -1.49
N ARG A 125 21.70 9.95 -0.27
CA ARG A 125 20.68 9.27 0.55
C ARG A 125 19.42 10.10 0.72
N GLY A 126 19.56 11.36 1.12
CA GLY A 126 18.41 12.26 1.31
C GLY A 126 17.57 12.42 0.04
N ARG A 127 18.22 12.58 -1.13
CA ARG A 127 17.52 12.68 -2.42
C ARG A 127 16.84 11.37 -2.82
N ALA A 128 17.45 10.23 -2.51
CA ALA A 128 16.87 8.92 -2.79
C ALA A 128 15.61 8.67 -1.95
N LEU A 129 15.67 9.01 -0.66
CA LEU A 129 14.51 8.93 0.22
C LEU A 129 13.42 9.92 -0.20
N ALA A 130 13.78 11.12 -0.65
CA ALA A 130 12.81 12.08 -1.20
C ALA A 130 12.10 11.52 -2.44
N VAL A 131 12.82 10.84 -3.35
CA VAL A 131 12.21 10.19 -4.52
C VAL A 131 11.32 9.01 -4.11
N LEU A 132 11.74 8.21 -3.14
CA LEU A 132 10.93 7.09 -2.63
C LEU A 132 9.63 7.59 -1.99
N LEU A 133 9.75 8.55 -1.07
CA LEU A 133 8.63 9.06 -0.27
C LEU A 133 7.75 10.04 -1.03
N SER A 134 8.20 10.56 -2.18
CA SER A 134 7.31 11.32 -3.07
C SER A 134 6.14 10.46 -3.55
N GLY A 135 6.27 9.13 -3.57
CA GLY A 135 5.16 8.20 -3.80
C GLY A 135 3.99 8.47 -2.85
N THR A 136 4.25 8.66 -1.56
CA THR A 136 3.22 8.98 -0.56
C THR A 136 2.61 10.36 -0.82
N THR A 137 3.44 11.35 -1.17
CA THR A 137 2.95 12.69 -1.50
C THR A 137 2.04 12.68 -2.74
N VAL A 138 2.44 11.97 -3.80
CA VAL A 138 1.60 11.84 -5.01
C VAL A 138 0.35 11.02 -4.71
N ALA A 139 0.43 10.05 -3.80
CA ALA A 139 -0.75 9.31 -3.36
C ALA A 139 -1.76 10.23 -2.69
N THR A 140 -1.36 11.09 -1.74
CA THR A 140 -2.31 11.98 -1.06
C THR A 140 -2.88 13.06 -1.98
N VAL A 141 -2.10 13.56 -2.95
CA VAL A 141 -2.53 14.62 -3.87
C VAL A 141 -3.38 14.10 -5.02
N ALA A 142 -3.03 12.94 -5.60
CA ALA A 142 -3.66 12.43 -6.81
C ALA A 142 -4.32 11.05 -6.61
N GLY A 143 -3.63 10.13 -5.94
CA GLY A 143 -4.13 8.77 -5.72
C GLY A 143 -5.41 8.73 -4.90
N VAL A 144 -5.48 9.48 -3.80
CA VAL A 144 -6.63 9.51 -2.88
C VAL A 144 -7.86 10.14 -3.52
N PRO A 145 -7.80 11.36 -4.11
CA PRO A 145 -8.93 11.91 -4.85
C PRO A 145 -9.31 11.06 -6.06
N GLY A 146 -8.33 10.54 -6.80
CA GLY A 146 -8.56 9.66 -7.95
C GLY A 146 -9.25 8.36 -7.56
N GLY A 147 -8.88 7.75 -6.43
CA GLY A 147 -9.51 6.57 -5.88
C GLY A 147 -10.94 6.84 -5.41
N ALA A 148 -11.18 7.97 -4.75
CA ALA A 148 -12.53 8.39 -4.36
C ALA A 148 -13.42 8.61 -5.59
N LEU A 149 -12.94 9.34 -6.61
CA LEU A 149 -13.65 9.57 -7.86
C LEU A 149 -13.93 8.26 -8.61
N LEU A 150 -12.97 7.34 -8.68
CA LEU A 150 -13.18 6.03 -9.28
C LEU A 150 -14.26 5.24 -8.51
N GLY A 151 -14.26 5.36 -7.18
CA GLY A 151 -15.25 4.74 -6.31
C GLY A 151 -16.67 5.28 -6.51
N THR A 152 -16.83 6.58 -6.79
CA THR A 152 -18.15 7.15 -7.10
C THR A 152 -18.65 6.74 -8.48
N LEU A 153 -17.77 6.61 -9.47
CA LEU A 153 -18.14 6.29 -10.85
C LEU A 153 -18.37 4.80 -11.10
N LEU A 154 -17.49 3.94 -10.58
CA LEU A 154 -17.47 2.50 -10.89
C LEU A 154 -17.67 1.61 -9.66
N GLY A 155 -17.93 2.21 -8.50
CA GLY A 155 -18.08 1.51 -7.23
C GLY A 155 -16.75 1.24 -6.52
N TRP A 156 -16.81 1.06 -5.21
CA TRP A 156 -15.63 0.93 -4.35
C TRP A 156 -14.72 -0.26 -4.72
N ARG A 157 -15.29 -1.34 -5.27
CA ARG A 157 -14.53 -2.54 -5.67
C ARG A 157 -13.57 -2.26 -6.82
N ALA A 158 -13.94 -1.37 -7.75
CA ALA A 158 -13.08 -0.96 -8.86
C ALA A 158 -11.78 -0.32 -8.35
N VAL A 159 -11.84 0.37 -7.21
CA VAL A 159 -10.68 1.02 -6.61
C VAL A 159 -9.68 0.02 -6.04
N PHE A 160 -10.16 -1.07 -5.42
CA PHE A 160 -9.29 -2.16 -4.98
C PHE A 160 -8.61 -2.85 -6.17
N TRP A 161 -9.33 -3.06 -7.27
CA TRP A 161 -8.74 -3.57 -8.52
C TRP A 161 -7.69 -2.63 -9.10
N ALA A 162 -7.95 -1.31 -9.11
CA ALA A 162 -6.99 -0.32 -9.58
C ALA A 162 -5.70 -0.34 -8.77
N VAL A 163 -5.80 -0.42 -7.44
CA VAL A 163 -4.61 -0.56 -6.57
C VAL A 163 -3.86 -1.86 -6.84
N ALA A 164 -4.55 -2.99 -7.00
CA ALA A 164 -3.92 -4.25 -7.36
C ALA A 164 -3.19 -4.16 -8.71
N ALA A 165 -3.79 -3.50 -9.71
CA ALA A 165 -3.19 -3.28 -11.02
C ALA A 165 -1.94 -2.38 -10.94
N LEU A 166 -1.95 -1.32 -10.10
CA LEU A 166 -0.79 -0.45 -9.87
C LEU A 166 0.41 -1.20 -9.26
N CYS A 167 0.17 -2.32 -8.57
CA CYS A 167 1.25 -3.14 -8.03
C CYS A 167 2.02 -3.92 -9.10
N LEU A 168 1.41 -4.20 -10.26
CA LEU A 168 2.05 -4.97 -11.33
C LEU A 168 3.29 -4.29 -11.94
N PRO A 169 3.24 -3.02 -12.41
CA PRO A 169 4.43 -2.35 -12.91
C PRO A 169 5.50 -2.15 -11.82
N ALA A 170 5.10 -1.96 -10.56
CA ALA A 170 6.04 -1.89 -9.45
C ALA A 170 6.76 -3.23 -9.23
N ALA A 171 6.02 -4.35 -9.22
CA ALA A 171 6.58 -5.69 -9.10
C ALA A 171 7.54 -6.03 -10.25
N LEU A 172 7.16 -5.71 -11.49
CA LEU A 172 8.01 -5.90 -12.67
C LEU A 172 9.29 -5.06 -12.61
N GLY A 173 9.21 -3.84 -12.09
CA GLY A 173 10.38 -2.98 -11.91
C GLY A 173 11.29 -3.36 -10.75
N ILE A 174 10.79 -4.12 -9.77
CA ILE A 174 11.60 -4.69 -8.67
C ILE A 174 12.31 -5.98 -9.11
N LEU A 175 11.73 -6.74 -10.03
CA LEU A 175 12.29 -8.00 -10.52
C LEU A 175 13.49 -7.81 -11.46
N LYS A 176 13.58 -6.66 -12.12
CA LYS A 176 14.64 -6.32 -13.08
C LYS A 176 15.80 -5.60 -12.41
#